data_AF-A0A9X2GEY9-F1
#
_entry.id   AF-A0A9X2GEY9-F1
#
_cell.length_a   1.000
_cell.length_b   1.000
_cell.length_c   1.000
_cell.angle_alpha   90.00
_cell.angle_beta   90.00
_cell.angle_gamma   90.00
#
_symmetry.space_group_name_H-M   'P 1'
#
loop_
_entity.id
_entity.type
_entity.pdbx_description
1 polymer ?
#
loop_
_entity_poly.entity_id
_entity_poly.type
_entity_poly.pdbx_seq_one_letter_code
_entity_poly.pdbx_strand_id
1 'polypeptide(L)'
;MPQAQPRLAWLDALRGVGAVAVVGEHLTTWAMPWLRPTSFNLGVYGVLVFFLVSGYIIPTSLERHGDVRAFWIGRFFRLYPLYLAVIALVLALAWWIPVRPEVSRDLSSVAAHATMLLDAVGAAGVLNTMWTLSYEMVFYLLVVALFTAGVRDRPGLLPALFAIVAAVAALVLPGPPWPGAWPALVSCGMFVVGLACVVAGRGRTVAAIALGVMALALVVSSSRVPWFGVAILAVMFAGTAVHRWERGQGALWPVAAAGALVAATPLWALNAGWWWVQPDVWGLTILLAVLTFAAAMAWRARRVPAVLVWLGTISYSLYLAHLPILLAVMQVAGEMRWSPLPLQLGVSVAFLVLLMPVSWLSHRFIERPMQRLGRRLARGTAKSRAK
;
A
#
# COMPACT_ATOMS: atom_id res chain seq x y z
N MET A 1 6.52 31.00 -14.20
CA MET A 1 6.98 29.91 -13.31
C MET A 1 5.80 28.99 -13.04
N PRO A 2 5.86 27.66 -13.25
CA PRO A 2 4.74 26.81 -12.88
C PRO A 2 4.65 26.83 -11.36
N GLN A 3 3.58 27.44 -10.83
CA GLN A 3 3.31 27.49 -9.40
C GLN A 3 3.29 26.06 -8.86
N ALA A 4 4.26 25.72 -8.00
CA ALA A 4 4.24 24.47 -7.25
C ALA A 4 2.97 24.50 -6.39
N GLN A 5 2.01 23.62 -6.66
CA GLN A 5 0.78 23.58 -5.88
C GLN A 5 1.08 23.37 -4.39
N PRO A 6 0.27 23.97 -3.50
CA PRO A 6 0.35 23.67 -2.09
C PRO A 6 0.13 22.17 -1.89
N ARG A 7 1.07 21.55 -1.18
CA ARG A 7 0.98 20.15 -0.74
C ARG A 7 -0.39 19.94 -0.09
N LEU A 8 -1.14 18.92 -0.52
CA LEU A 8 -2.50 18.66 0.00
C LEU A 8 -2.39 18.16 1.45
N ALA A 9 -2.33 19.11 2.39
CA ALA A 9 -2.04 18.88 3.79
C ALA A 9 -2.99 17.87 4.45
N TRP A 10 -4.26 17.85 4.04
CA TRP A 10 -5.26 16.92 4.54
C TRP A 10 -4.99 15.46 4.10
N LEU A 11 -4.46 15.24 2.90
CA LEU A 11 -4.06 13.91 2.43
C LEU A 11 -2.79 13.43 3.13
N ASP A 12 -1.83 14.34 3.36
CA ASP A 12 -0.66 14.01 4.18
C ASP A 12 -1.12 13.64 5.60
N ALA A 13 -2.02 14.40 6.22
CA ALA A 13 -2.57 14.07 7.53
C ALA A 13 -3.27 12.69 7.55
N LEU A 14 -4.08 12.35 6.54
CA LEU A 14 -4.69 11.02 6.43
C LEU A 14 -3.65 9.90 6.35
N ARG A 15 -2.55 10.11 5.62
CA ARG A 15 -1.41 9.16 5.60
C ARG A 15 -0.76 9.02 6.97
N GLY A 16 -0.66 10.11 7.72
CA GLY A 16 -0.17 10.11 9.10
C GLY A 16 -1.08 9.29 10.02
N VAL A 17 -2.39 9.51 9.95
CA VAL A 17 -3.41 8.75 10.69
C VAL A 17 -3.32 7.26 10.36
N GLY A 18 -3.25 6.91 9.06
CA GLY A 18 -3.11 5.52 8.63
C GLY A 18 -1.83 4.86 9.15
N ALA A 19 -0.69 5.56 9.13
CA ALA A 19 0.57 5.02 9.65
C ALA A 19 0.48 4.76 11.16
N VAL A 20 -0.04 5.72 11.92
CA VAL A 20 -0.19 5.59 13.38
C VAL A 20 -1.16 4.47 13.73
N ALA A 21 -2.26 4.30 12.99
CA ALA A 21 -3.18 3.19 13.19
C ALA A 21 -2.50 1.83 12.98
N VAL A 22 -1.70 1.66 11.92
CA VAL A 22 -0.95 0.42 11.69
C VAL A 22 0.09 0.16 12.78
N VAL A 23 0.80 1.20 13.23
CA VAL A 23 1.73 1.10 14.38
C VAL A 23 0.97 0.70 15.64
N GLY A 24 -0.18 1.31 15.90
CA GLY A 24 -1.05 1.03 17.03
C GLY A 24 -1.56 -0.41 17.04
N GLU A 25 -1.99 -0.95 15.89
CA GLU A 25 -2.41 -2.36 15.78
C GLU A 25 -1.30 -3.31 16.24
N HIS A 26 -0.07 -3.14 15.73
CA HIS A 26 1.03 -4.04 16.11
C HIS A 26 1.48 -3.82 17.55
N LEU A 27 1.52 -2.57 18.02
CA LEU A 27 1.87 -2.25 19.40
C LEU A 27 0.88 -2.85 20.39
N THR A 28 -0.42 -2.67 20.16
CA THR A 28 -1.46 -3.26 21.01
C THR A 28 -1.47 -4.79 20.90
N THR A 29 -1.17 -5.37 19.74
CA THR A 29 -1.11 -6.83 19.61
C THR A 29 0.02 -7.44 20.46
N TRP A 30 1.18 -6.79 20.56
CA TRP A 30 2.37 -7.38 21.19
C TRP A 30 2.69 -6.84 22.58
N ALA A 31 2.51 -5.55 22.83
CA ALA A 31 2.89 -4.91 24.09
C ALA A 31 1.69 -4.54 24.98
N MET A 32 0.53 -4.24 24.41
CA MET A 32 -0.66 -3.76 25.14
C MET A 32 -1.97 -4.46 24.67
N PRO A 33 -2.09 -5.79 24.82
CA PRO A 33 -3.22 -6.55 24.27
C PRO A 33 -4.59 -6.12 24.84
N TRP A 34 -4.63 -5.59 26.06
CA TRP A 34 -5.85 -5.08 26.69
C TRP A 34 -6.37 -3.77 26.08
N LEU A 35 -5.55 -3.06 25.28
CA LEU A 35 -5.97 -1.88 24.50
C LEU A 35 -6.39 -2.22 23.07
N ARG A 36 -6.23 -3.47 22.63
CA ARG A 36 -6.53 -3.85 21.25
C ARG A 36 -8.05 -3.81 21.02
N PRO A 37 -8.55 -3.01 20.07
CA PRO A 37 -9.97 -3.02 19.74
C PRO A 37 -10.37 -4.37 19.17
N THR A 38 -11.51 -4.90 19.60
CA THR A 38 -12.08 -6.17 19.12
C THR A 38 -13.27 -5.96 18.18
N SER A 39 -13.91 -4.79 18.24
CA SER A 39 -15.06 -4.43 17.39
C SER A 39 -14.67 -4.00 15.97
N PHE A 40 -13.41 -3.63 15.74
CA PHE A 40 -12.87 -3.31 14.42
C PHE A 40 -11.37 -3.62 14.39
N ASN A 41 -10.78 -3.74 13.20
CA ASN A 41 -9.35 -3.96 13.05
C ASN A 41 -8.63 -2.63 12.75
N LEU A 42 -7.80 -2.17 13.69
CA LEU A 42 -7.13 -0.87 13.60
C LEU A 42 -6.09 -0.83 12.48
N GLY A 43 -5.40 -1.94 12.24
CA GLY A 43 -4.40 -2.07 11.18
C GLY A 43 -5.02 -2.00 9.78
N VAL A 44 -6.06 -2.81 9.53
CA VAL A 44 -6.81 -2.82 8.27
C VAL A 44 -7.45 -1.46 8.03
N TYR A 45 -8.05 -0.84 9.05
CA TYR A 45 -8.54 0.54 8.97
C TYR A 45 -7.46 1.50 8.42
N GLY A 46 -6.26 1.49 9.01
CA GLY A 46 -5.16 2.35 8.57
C GLY A 46 -4.73 2.09 7.13
N VAL A 47 -4.70 0.82 6.72
CA VAL A 47 -4.39 0.39 5.35
C VAL A 47 -5.45 0.84 4.35
N LEU A 48 -6.75 0.75 4.67
CA LEU A 48 -7.83 1.23 3.81
C LEU A 48 -7.74 2.76 3.61
N VAL A 49 -7.43 3.52 4.66
CA VAL A 49 -7.19 4.97 4.55
C VAL A 49 -6.02 5.25 3.61
N PHE A 50 -4.91 4.50 3.72
CA PHE A 50 -3.78 4.64 2.79
C PHE A 50 -4.17 4.38 1.33
N PHE A 51 -4.91 3.30 1.07
CA PHE A 51 -5.32 2.93 -0.28
C PHE A 51 -6.30 3.92 -0.90
N LEU A 52 -7.22 4.49 -0.11
CA LEU A 52 -8.08 5.59 -0.57
C LEU A 52 -7.25 6.83 -0.96
N VAL A 53 -6.25 7.20 -0.14
CA VAL A 53 -5.35 8.33 -0.44
C VAL A 53 -4.51 8.06 -1.69
N SER A 54 -3.95 6.86 -1.82
CA SER A 54 -3.20 6.41 -3.00
C SER A 54 -4.07 6.53 -4.26
N GLY A 55 -5.27 5.95 -4.22
CA GLY A 55 -6.27 6.03 -5.27
C GLY A 55 -6.61 7.45 -5.71
N TYR A 56 -6.76 8.35 -4.76
CA TYR A 56 -7.10 9.75 -5.02
C TYR A 56 -5.96 10.54 -5.73
N ILE A 57 -4.69 10.22 -5.47
CA ILE A 57 -3.54 11.01 -5.95
C ILE A 57 -2.83 10.38 -7.17
N ILE A 58 -2.75 9.06 -7.26
CA ILE A 58 -1.82 8.41 -8.20
C ILE A 58 -2.26 8.57 -9.66
N PRO A 59 -3.50 8.24 -10.07
CA PRO A 59 -3.92 8.38 -11.47
C PRO A 59 -3.85 9.84 -11.92
N THR A 60 -4.29 10.75 -11.06
CA THR A 60 -4.33 12.19 -11.34
C THR A 60 -2.92 12.78 -11.48
N SER A 61 -1.97 12.28 -10.69
CA SER A 61 -0.55 12.63 -10.84
C SER A 61 0.02 12.20 -12.18
N LEU A 62 -0.39 11.04 -12.72
CA LEU A 62 0.06 10.55 -14.02
C LEU A 62 -0.62 11.31 -15.16
N GLU A 63 -1.95 11.45 -15.10
CA GLU A 63 -2.76 12.17 -16.09
C GLU A 63 -2.30 13.63 -16.27
N ARG A 64 -1.96 14.31 -15.16
CA ARG A 64 -1.54 15.72 -15.19
C ARG A 64 -0.19 15.94 -15.87
N HIS A 65 0.79 15.06 -15.64
CA HIS A 65 2.14 15.25 -16.18
C HIS A 65 2.32 14.57 -17.53
N GLY A 66 1.54 13.51 -17.81
CA GLY A 66 1.58 12.76 -19.07
C GLY A 66 2.86 11.96 -19.33
N ASP A 67 3.85 12.02 -18.43
CA ASP A 67 5.15 11.36 -18.61
C ASP A 67 5.25 10.09 -17.76
N VAL A 68 5.00 8.95 -18.41
CA VAL A 68 5.11 7.61 -17.82
C VAL A 68 6.52 7.30 -17.32
N ARG A 69 7.56 7.81 -18.01
CA ARG A 69 8.95 7.59 -17.59
C ARG A 69 9.25 8.35 -16.30
N ALA A 70 8.88 9.63 -16.25
CA ALA A 70 9.01 10.45 -15.05
C ALA A 70 8.20 9.87 -13.88
N PHE A 71 7.02 9.30 -14.15
CA PHE A 71 6.22 8.62 -13.14
C PHE A 71 6.98 7.44 -12.52
N TRP A 72 7.49 6.49 -13.32
CA TRP A 72 8.22 5.34 -12.81
C TRP A 72 9.50 5.72 -12.06
N ILE A 73 10.28 6.67 -12.58
CA ILE A 73 11.46 7.21 -11.88
C ILE A 73 11.04 7.77 -10.52
N GLY A 74 9.99 8.59 -10.47
CA GLY A 74 9.50 9.17 -9.23
C GLY A 74 9.05 8.14 -8.20
N ARG A 75 8.40 7.05 -8.63
CA ARG A 75 7.94 5.96 -7.74
C ARG A 75 9.10 5.07 -7.27
N PHE A 76 10.04 4.74 -8.15
CA PHE A 76 11.22 3.97 -7.80
C PHE A 76 12.00 4.65 -6.68
N PHE A 77 12.40 5.93 -6.87
CA PHE A 77 13.16 6.69 -5.87
C PHE A 77 12.36 7.07 -4.61
N ARG A 78 11.04 6.91 -4.64
CA ARG A 78 10.18 7.11 -3.47
C ARG A 78 10.12 5.86 -2.59
N LEU A 79 10.09 4.67 -3.19
CA LEU A 79 9.79 3.41 -2.49
C LEU A 79 11.05 2.57 -2.27
N TYR A 80 11.73 2.19 -3.35
CA TYR A 80 12.80 1.19 -3.31
C TYR A 80 13.95 1.50 -2.33
N PRO A 81 14.47 2.74 -2.23
CA PRO A 81 15.64 2.99 -1.39
C PRO A 81 15.43 2.62 0.08
N LEU A 82 14.30 3.04 0.67
CA LEU A 82 14.01 2.72 2.06
C LEU A 82 13.54 1.26 2.22
N TYR A 83 12.74 0.76 1.28
CA TYR A 83 12.31 -0.63 1.26
C TYR A 83 13.51 -1.61 1.28
N LEU A 84 14.50 -1.39 0.41
CA LEU A 84 15.71 -2.21 0.33
C LEU A 84 16.60 -2.02 1.57
N ALA A 85 16.73 -0.79 2.09
CA ALA A 85 17.49 -0.55 3.32
C ALA A 85 16.90 -1.30 4.52
N VAL A 86 15.57 -1.35 4.63
CA VAL A 86 14.89 -2.10 5.69
C VAL A 86 15.02 -3.61 5.50
N ILE A 87 14.93 -4.12 4.27
CA ILE A 87 15.22 -5.54 3.99
C ILE A 87 16.65 -5.88 4.41
N ALA A 88 17.63 -5.08 3.99
CA ALA A 88 19.03 -5.29 4.34
C ALA A 88 19.24 -5.27 5.87
N LEU A 89 18.60 -4.35 6.58
CA LEU A 89 18.63 -4.30 8.05
C LEU A 89 18.07 -5.58 8.68
N VAL A 90 16.89 -6.04 8.24
CA VAL A 90 16.26 -7.25 8.80
C VAL A 90 17.12 -8.48 8.52
N LEU A 91 17.68 -8.60 7.32
CA LEU A 91 18.59 -9.70 6.99
C LEU A 91 19.90 -9.63 7.80
N ALA A 92 20.44 -8.43 8.05
CA ALA A 92 21.61 -8.25 8.89
C ALA A 92 21.36 -8.59 10.36
N LEU A 93 20.11 -8.45 10.83
CA LEU A 93 19.68 -8.82 12.19
C LEU A 93 19.25 -10.29 12.29
N ALA A 94 19.25 -11.06 11.20
CA ALA A 94 18.71 -12.42 11.17
C ALA A 94 19.42 -13.42 12.11
N TRP A 95 20.66 -13.12 12.53
CA TRP A 95 21.39 -13.92 13.52
C TRP A 95 20.85 -13.74 14.95
N TRP A 96 20.18 -12.62 15.23
CA TRP A 96 19.60 -12.30 16.53
C TRP A 96 18.08 -12.44 16.54
N ILE A 97 17.42 -12.00 15.46
CA ILE A 97 15.96 -12.07 15.27
C ILE A 97 15.71 -12.88 13.99
N PRO A 98 15.45 -14.20 14.11
CA PRO A 98 15.31 -15.06 12.94
C PRO A 98 14.22 -14.57 11.98
N VAL A 99 14.54 -14.59 10.68
CA VAL A 99 13.53 -14.35 9.64
C VAL A 99 12.50 -15.46 9.69
N ARG A 100 11.24 -15.05 9.58
CA ARG A 100 10.06 -15.91 9.58
C ARG A 100 10.22 -17.14 8.66
N PRO A 101 9.83 -18.35 9.12
CA PRO A 101 10.01 -19.59 8.35
C PRO A 101 9.17 -19.62 7.06
N GLU A 102 8.10 -18.83 6.98
CA GLU A 102 7.25 -18.73 5.79
C GLU A 102 7.94 -18.00 4.62
N VAL A 103 9.07 -17.34 4.86
CA VAL A 103 9.87 -16.66 3.82
C VAL A 103 10.76 -17.69 3.13
N SER A 104 10.43 -18.02 1.88
CA SER A 104 11.24 -18.92 1.06
C SER A 104 12.68 -18.40 0.91
N ARG A 105 13.65 -19.32 0.92
CA ARG A 105 15.09 -19.04 0.81
C ARG A 105 15.63 -19.41 -0.57
N ASP A 106 14.93 -18.96 -1.61
CA ASP A 106 15.23 -19.27 -3.00
C ASP A 106 15.09 -18.03 -3.91
N LEU A 107 15.33 -18.21 -5.21
CA LEU A 107 15.23 -17.15 -6.20
C LEU A 107 13.80 -16.60 -6.36
N SER A 108 12.77 -17.36 -6.02
CA SER A 108 11.38 -16.88 -6.12
C SER A 108 11.10 -15.79 -5.09
N SER A 109 11.63 -15.91 -3.88
CA SER A 109 11.56 -14.88 -2.85
C SER A 109 12.32 -13.62 -3.27
N VAL A 110 13.52 -13.77 -3.86
CA VAL A 110 14.29 -12.65 -4.39
C VAL A 110 13.52 -11.94 -5.50
N ALA A 111 12.96 -12.68 -6.45
CA ALA A 111 12.16 -12.16 -7.55
C ALA A 111 10.90 -11.40 -7.06
N ALA A 112 10.21 -11.95 -6.07
CA ALA A 112 9.05 -11.34 -5.42
C ALA A 112 9.39 -10.00 -4.74
N HIS A 113 10.51 -9.93 -4.01
CA HIS A 113 10.96 -8.69 -3.37
C HIS A 113 11.52 -7.67 -4.38
N ALA A 114 12.24 -8.13 -5.39
CA ALA A 114 12.82 -7.25 -6.43
C ALA A 114 11.72 -6.53 -7.25
N THR A 115 10.61 -7.20 -7.52
CA THR A 115 9.44 -6.60 -8.20
C THR A 115 8.47 -5.89 -7.25
N MET A 116 8.64 -6.08 -5.94
CA MET A 116 7.67 -5.68 -4.91
C MET A 116 6.31 -6.39 -5.08
N LEU A 117 6.20 -7.48 -5.84
CA LEU A 117 4.94 -8.20 -6.12
C LEU A 117 4.68 -9.40 -5.18
N LEU A 118 5.35 -9.46 -4.04
CA LEU A 118 5.37 -10.62 -3.14
C LEU A 118 3.97 -11.18 -2.81
N ASP A 119 3.01 -10.34 -2.45
CA ASP A 119 1.68 -10.84 -2.08
C ASP A 119 0.87 -11.27 -3.30
N ALA A 120 1.08 -10.61 -4.45
CA ALA A 120 0.44 -10.96 -5.71
C ALA A 120 0.93 -12.32 -6.27
N VAL A 121 2.14 -12.75 -5.92
CA VAL A 121 2.70 -14.07 -6.31
C VAL A 121 2.65 -15.10 -5.18
N GLY A 122 1.92 -14.82 -4.09
CA GLY A 122 1.78 -15.72 -2.94
C GLY A 122 3.00 -15.82 -2.02
N ALA A 123 4.10 -15.11 -2.31
CA ALA A 123 5.34 -15.13 -1.54
C ALA A 123 5.21 -14.38 -0.20
N ALA A 124 5.96 -14.82 0.81
CA ALA A 124 5.98 -14.13 2.11
C ALA A 124 7.00 -13.01 2.07
N GLY A 125 6.65 -11.87 2.68
CA GLY A 125 7.58 -10.77 2.87
C GLY A 125 8.56 -11.04 4.00
N VAL A 126 9.80 -10.59 3.86
CA VAL A 126 10.79 -10.53 4.96
C VAL A 126 10.20 -9.87 6.21
N LEU A 127 9.34 -8.87 6.01
CA LEU A 127 8.41 -8.37 7.02
C LEU A 127 6.98 -8.58 6.53
N ASN A 128 6.08 -9.02 7.43
CA ASN A 128 4.69 -9.28 7.08
C ASN A 128 4.01 -8.02 6.51
N THR A 129 4.29 -6.84 7.05
CA THR A 129 3.68 -5.57 6.59
C THR A 129 4.04 -5.18 5.15
N MET A 130 4.96 -5.86 4.47
CA MET A 130 5.31 -5.54 3.08
C MET A 130 4.22 -5.94 2.07
N TRP A 131 3.23 -6.75 2.46
CA TRP A 131 2.15 -7.17 1.57
C TRP A 131 1.37 -5.97 0.96
N THR A 132 1.20 -4.87 1.71
CA THR A 132 0.45 -3.69 1.22
C THR A 132 1.17 -2.98 0.07
N LEU A 133 2.51 -3.01 0.07
CA LEU A 133 3.32 -2.43 -1.00
C LEU A 133 3.15 -3.20 -2.32
N SER A 134 2.83 -4.50 -2.24
CA SER A 134 2.51 -5.31 -3.40
C SER A 134 1.29 -4.78 -4.14
N TYR A 135 0.22 -4.48 -3.41
CA TYR A 135 -0.99 -3.92 -4.02
C TYR A 135 -0.81 -2.50 -4.54
N GLU A 136 0.02 -1.69 -3.87
CA GLU A 136 0.42 -0.37 -4.37
C GLU A 136 1.19 -0.49 -5.71
N MET A 137 2.09 -1.48 -5.84
CA MET A 137 2.81 -1.76 -7.10
C MET A 137 1.87 -2.26 -8.21
N VAL A 138 0.98 -3.20 -7.90
CA VAL A 138 -0.07 -3.67 -8.83
C VAL A 138 -0.89 -2.48 -9.34
N PHE A 139 -1.31 -1.59 -8.43
CA PHE A 139 -2.09 -0.41 -8.79
C PHE A 139 -1.30 0.52 -9.72
N TYR A 140 0.01 0.71 -9.52
CA TYR A 140 0.83 1.47 -10.46
C TYR A 140 0.86 0.85 -11.86
N LEU A 141 1.01 -0.46 -11.96
CA LEU A 141 1.02 -1.17 -13.25
C LEU A 141 -0.33 -1.00 -13.96
N LEU A 142 -1.44 -1.16 -13.24
CA LEU A 142 -2.79 -0.99 -13.78
C LEU A 142 -3.06 0.45 -14.23
N VAL A 143 -2.72 1.45 -13.41
CA VAL A 143 -2.92 2.86 -13.75
C VAL A 143 -2.10 3.26 -14.98
N VAL A 144 -0.87 2.77 -15.11
CA VAL A 144 -0.04 3.01 -16.31
C VAL A 144 -0.59 2.29 -17.53
N ALA A 145 -1.09 1.05 -17.38
CA ALA A 145 -1.77 0.33 -18.45
C ALA A 145 -3.00 1.09 -18.97
N LEU A 146 -3.90 1.49 -18.07
CA LEU A 146 -5.10 2.27 -18.41
C LEU A 146 -4.74 3.61 -19.07
N PHE A 147 -3.76 4.33 -18.51
CA PHE A 147 -3.32 5.62 -19.05
C PHE A 147 -2.75 5.50 -20.46
N THR A 148 -1.87 4.52 -20.71
CA THR A 148 -1.24 4.32 -22.03
C THR A 148 -2.19 3.73 -23.06
N ALA A 149 -3.20 2.98 -22.64
CA ALA A 149 -4.30 2.51 -23.47
C ALA A 149 -5.33 3.61 -23.79
N GLY A 150 -5.22 4.79 -23.19
CA GLY A 150 -6.18 5.88 -23.36
C GLY A 150 -7.52 5.65 -22.66
N VAL A 151 -7.61 4.65 -21.79
CA VAL A 151 -8.84 4.31 -21.05
C VAL A 151 -9.03 5.32 -19.92
N ARG A 152 -10.02 6.20 -20.09
CA ARG A 152 -10.47 7.14 -19.07
C ARG A 152 -11.80 6.66 -18.53
N ASP A 153 -11.82 6.14 -17.31
CA ASP A 153 -13.05 5.74 -16.61
C ASP A 153 -13.88 6.98 -16.17
N ARG A 154 -14.35 7.76 -17.15
CA ARG A 154 -15.19 8.95 -16.94
C ARG A 154 -16.36 8.66 -15.99
N PRO A 155 -17.15 7.58 -16.14
CA PRO A 155 -18.25 7.31 -15.21
C PRO A 155 -17.80 6.87 -13.82
N GLY A 156 -16.53 6.47 -13.63
CA GLY A 156 -16.00 6.03 -12.35
C GLY A 156 -16.44 4.61 -11.97
N LEU A 157 -16.61 3.72 -12.95
CA LEU A 157 -17.15 2.36 -12.78
C LEU A 157 -16.11 1.32 -12.36
N LEU A 158 -14.82 1.60 -12.49
CA LEU A 158 -13.75 0.67 -12.09
C LEU A 158 -13.88 0.18 -10.64
N PRO A 159 -14.22 1.00 -9.62
CA PRO A 159 -14.41 0.51 -8.25
C PRO A 159 -15.49 -0.58 -8.18
N ALA A 160 -16.63 -0.36 -8.83
CA ALA A 160 -17.74 -1.31 -8.83
C ALA A 160 -17.36 -2.59 -9.59
N LEU A 161 -16.68 -2.47 -10.73
CA LEU A 161 -16.16 -3.61 -11.49
C LEU A 161 -15.22 -4.47 -10.64
N PHE A 162 -14.21 -3.87 -10.01
CA PHE A 162 -13.29 -4.59 -9.13
C PHE A 162 -14.00 -5.19 -7.92
N ALA A 163 -15.01 -4.51 -7.36
CA ALA A 163 -15.80 -5.06 -6.26
C ALA A 163 -16.62 -6.29 -6.69
N ILE A 164 -17.18 -6.30 -7.90
CA ILE A 164 -17.86 -7.47 -8.47
C ILE A 164 -16.86 -8.61 -8.66
N VAL A 165 -15.69 -8.34 -9.24
CA VAL A 165 -14.64 -9.36 -9.43
C VAL A 165 -14.19 -9.93 -8.07
N ALA A 166 -14.08 -9.09 -7.03
CA ALA A 166 -13.75 -9.54 -5.68
C ALA A 166 -14.82 -10.47 -5.10
N ALA A 167 -16.10 -10.11 -5.23
CA ALA A 167 -17.22 -10.94 -4.78
C ALA A 167 -17.26 -12.29 -5.52
N VAL A 168 -17.07 -12.29 -6.84
CA VAL A 168 -17.00 -13.52 -7.65
C VAL A 168 -15.79 -14.37 -7.24
N ALA A 169 -14.62 -13.77 -7.05
CA ALA A 169 -13.44 -14.47 -6.59
C ALA A 169 -13.66 -15.10 -5.19
N ALA A 170 -14.33 -14.41 -4.27
CA ALA A 170 -14.63 -14.96 -2.94
C ALA A 170 -15.55 -16.19 -3.00
N LEU A 171 -16.50 -16.19 -3.94
CA LEU A 171 -17.46 -17.28 -4.13
C LEU A 171 -16.86 -18.50 -4.83
N VAL A 172 -15.98 -18.28 -5.80
CA VAL A 172 -15.57 -19.33 -6.76
C VAL A 172 -14.15 -19.84 -6.51
N LEU A 173 -13.26 -19.03 -5.91
CA LEU A 173 -11.86 -19.40 -5.72
C LEU A 173 -11.60 -19.82 -4.28
N PRO A 174 -11.39 -21.13 -4.02
CA PRO A 174 -11.11 -21.60 -2.67
C PRO A 174 -9.71 -21.24 -2.17
N GLY A 175 -8.82 -20.89 -3.09
CA GLY A 175 -7.43 -20.49 -2.90
C GLY A 175 -6.83 -20.09 -4.25
N PRO A 176 -5.54 -19.72 -4.31
CA PRO A 176 -4.90 -19.33 -5.56
C PRO A 176 -4.81 -20.51 -6.55
N PRO A 177 -5.37 -20.39 -7.77
CA PRO A 177 -5.19 -21.35 -8.86
C PRO A 177 -3.74 -21.64 -9.26
N TRP A 178 -2.84 -20.68 -9.08
CA TRP A 178 -1.42 -20.76 -9.46
C TRP A 178 -0.53 -20.73 -8.22
N PRO A 179 -0.43 -21.86 -7.49
CA PRO A 179 0.48 -21.97 -6.37
C PRO A 179 1.93 -22.16 -6.85
N GLY A 180 2.86 -21.96 -5.92
CA GLY A 180 4.28 -22.28 -6.09
C GLY A 180 5.17 -21.11 -6.49
N ALA A 181 6.43 -21.42 -6.78
CA ALA A 181 7.50 -20.44 -7.01
C ALA A 181 7.53 -19.83 -8.42
N TRP A 182 6.95 -20.52 -9.41
CA TRP A 182 7.04 -20.13 -10.82
C TRP A 182 6.39 -18.77 -11.14
N PRO A 183 5.25 -18.34 -10.54
CA PRO A 183 4.64 -17.06 -10.86
C PRO A 183 5.58 -15.90 -10.53
N ALA A 184 6.36 -16.02 -9.46
CA ALA A 184 7.35 -15.01 -9.07
C ALA A 184 8.48 -14.88 -10.10
N LEU A 185 9.00 -16.00 -10.61
CA LEU A 185 10.11 -15.98 -11.58
C LEU A 185 9.65 -15.45 -12.95
N VAL A 186 8.52 -15.94 -13.45
CA VAL A 186 7.97 -15.53 -14.75
C VAL A 186 7.56 -14.06 -14.72
N SER A 187 6.84 -13.64 -13.67
CA SER A 187 6.43 -12.24 -13.53
C SER A 187 7.61 -11.30 -13.34
N CYS A 188 8.70 -11.74 -12.71
CA CYS A 188 9.93 -10.94 -12.61
C CYS A 188 10.57 -10.68 -13.98
N GLY A 189 10.71 -11.71 -14.82
CA GLY A 189 11.19 -11.54 -16.19
C GLY A 189 10.32 -10.57 -17.00
N MET A 190 9.00 -10.78 -16.96
CA MET A 190 8.03 -9.88 -17.61
C MET A 190 8.09 -8.45 -17.06
N PHE A 191 8.24 -8.29 -15.74
CA PHE A 191 8.33 -6.98 -15.08
C PHE A 191 9.57 -6.22 -15.54
N VAL A 192 10.74 -6.86 -15.53
CA VAL A 192 12.01 -6.22 -15.93
C VAL A 192 11.96 -5.81 -17.41
N VAL A 193 11.56 -6.72 -18.30
CA VAL A 193 11.49 -6.44 -19.74
C VAL A 193 10.42 -5.40 -20.05
N GLY A 194 9.22 -5.56 -19.48
CA GLY A 194 8.11 -4.64 -19.68
C GLY A 194 8.42 -3.23 -19.17
N LEU A 195 9.01 -3.11 -17.98
CA LEU A 195 9.36 -1.82 -17.40
C LEU A 195 10.48 -1.15 -18.22
N ALA A 196 11.47 -1.91 -18.69
CA ALA A 196 12.51 -1.41 -19.58
C ALA A 196 11.91 -0.86 -20.89
N CYS A 197 10.98 -1.57 -21.52
CA CYS A 197 10.26 -1.12 -22.71
C CYS A 197 9.44 0.17 -22.44
N VAL A 198 8.71 0.22 -21.32
CA VAL A 198 7.92 1.39 -20.92
C VAL A 198 8.79 2.63 -20.74
N VAL A 199 9.91 2.48 -20.02
CA VAL A 199 10.86 3.56 -19.71
C VAL A 199 11.64 3.99 -20.95
N ALA A 200 12.10 3.05 -21.79
CA ALA A 200 12.76 3.34 -23.06
C ALA A 200 11.81 3.96 -24.10
N GLY A 201 10.50 3.72 -23.95
CA GLY A 201 9.48 4.20 -24.87
C GLY A 201 9.30 3.35 -26.13
N ARG A 202 9.91 2.17 -26.20
CA ARG A 202 9.74 1.21 -27.30
C ARG A 202 8.58 0.28 -26.98
N GLY A 203 7.55 0.24 -27.83
CA GLY A 203 6.37 -0.59 -27.58
C GLY A 203 5.64 -0.26 -26.26
N ARG A 204 5.71 0.99 -25.80
CA ARG A 204 5.27 1.41 -24.44
C ARG A 204 3.87 0.92 -24.10
N THR A 205 2.90 1.11 -24.99
CA THR A 205 1.50 0.77 -24.73
C THR A 205 1.33 -0.75 -24.58
N VAL A 206 1.92 -1.53 -25.49
CA VAL A 206 1.88 -3.00 -25.42
C VAL A 206 2.54 -3.49 -24.12
N ALA A 207 3.72 -2.98 -23.78
CA ALA A 207 4.42 -3.35 -22.56
C ALA A 207 3.64 -2.96 -21.30
N ALA A 208 3.06 -1.76 -21.25
CA ALA A 208 2.24 -1.32 -20.12
C ALA A 208 0.97 -2.17 -19.96
N ILE A 209 0.27 -2.47 -21.06
CA ILE A 209 -0.90 -3.35 -21.03
C ILE A 209 -0.51 -4.75 -20.57
N ALA A 210 0.57 -5.34 -21.11
CA ALA A 210 1.07 -6.64 -20.70
C ALA A 210 1.38 -6.70 -19.19
N LEU A 211 2.02 -5.66 -18.65
CA LEU A 211 2.30 -5.54 -17.22
C LEU A 211 1.03 -5.39 -16.38
N GLY A 212 0.05 -4.61 -16.84
CA GLY A 212 -1.23 -4.45 -16.15
C GLY A 212 -2.04 -5.75 -16.14
N VAL A 213 -2.11 -6.44 -17.27
CA VAL A 213 -2.76 -7.76 -17.40
C VAL A 213 -2.08 -8.79 -16.53
N MET A 214 -0.74 -8.85 -16.53
CA MET A 214 0.04 -9.71 -15.65
C MET A 214 -0.28 -9.42 -14.18
N ALA A 215 -0.26 -8.15 -13.77
CA ALA A 215 -0.54 -7.77 -12.38
C ALA A 215 -1.96 -8.19 -11.95
N LEU A 216 -2.96 -8.00 -12.82
CA LEU A 216 -4.33 -8.46 -12.57
C LEU A 216 -4.43 -9.98 -12.47
N ALA A 217 -3.80 -10.70 -13.39
CA ALA A 217 -3.78 -12.16 -13.40
C ALA A 217 -3.12 -12.72 -12.14
N LEU A 218 -2.02 -12.12 -11.66
CA LEU A 218 -1.36 -12.52 -10.42
C LEU A 218 -2.27 -12.29 -9.20
N VAL A 219 -2.91 -11.13 -9.09
CA VAL A 219 -3.81 -10.84 -7.95
C VAL A 219 -4.99 -11.83 -7.90
N VAL A 220 -5.56 -12.20 -9.04
CA VAL A 220 -6.69 -13.13 -9.09
C VAL A 220 -6.24 -14.59 -8.93
N SER A 221 -5.10 -14.96 -9.51
CA SER A 221 -4.72 -16.37 -9.68
C SER A 221 -3.64 -16.85 -8.72
N SER A 222 -2.83 -15.97 -8.14
CA SER A 222 -1.64 -16.35 -7.35
C SER A 222 -1.57 -15.68 -5.97
N SER A 223 -2.32 -14.59 -5.73
CA SER A 223 -2.38 -13.96 -4.42
C SER A 223 -2.83 -14.93 -3.32
N ARG A 224 -2.27 -14.77 -2.12
CA ARG A 224 -2.65 -15.58 -0.93
C ARG A 224 -4.14 -15.54 -0.66
N VAL A 225 -4.75 -14.37 -0.87
CA VAL A 225 -6.18 -14.15 -0.67
C VAL A 225 -6.70 -13.36 -1.87
N PRO A 226 -7.06 -14.03 -2.99
CA PRO A 226 -7.38 -13.36 -4.24
C PRO A 226 -8.49 -12.31 -4.11
N TRP A 227 -9.60 -12.67 -3.46
CA TRP A 227 -10.73 -11.74 -3.29
C TRP A 227 -10.33 -10.47 -2.53
N PHE A 228 -9.47 -10.59 -1.53
CA PHE A 228 -9.01 -9.47 -0.71
C PHE A 228 -8.09 -8.54 -1.53
N GLY A 229 -7.20 -9.13 -2.32
CA GLY A 229 -6.36 -8.37 -3.24
C GLY A 229 -7.17 -7.58 -4.27
N VAL A 230 -8.21 -8.18 -4.84
CA VAL A 230 -9.12 -7.49 -5.77
C VAL A 230 -9.96 -6.42 -5.05
N ALA A 231 -10.43 -6.69 -3.82
CA ALA A 231 -11.16 -5.72 -3.01
C ALA A 231 -10.32 -4.48 -2.70
N ILE A 232 -9.01 -4.63 -2.47
CA ILE A 232 -8.08 -3.50 -2.31
C ILE A 232 -8.04 -2.65 -3.59
N LEU A 233 -7.99 -3.26 -4.77
CA LEU A 233 -8.05 -2.51 -6.03
C LEU A 233 -9.37 -1.74 -6.16
N ALA A 234 -10.49 -2.32 -5.74
CA ALA A 234 -11.78 -1.62 -5.69
C ALA A 234 -11.71 -0.37 -4.80
N VAL A 235 -11.11 -0.47 -3.61
CA VAL A 235 -10.90 0.66 -2.67
C VAL A 235 -9.98 1.73 -3.28
N MET A 236 -8.90 1.34 -3.95
CA MET A 236 -7.98 2.29 -4.60
C MET A 236 -8.66 3.01 -5.77
N PHE A 237 -9.41 2.29 -6.62
CA PHE A 237 -10.19 2.95 -7.65
C PHE A 237 -11.32 3.80 -7.07
N ALA A 238 -11.90 3.45 -5.92
CA ALA A 238 -12.89 4.29 -5.24
C ALA A 238 -12.31 5.66 -4.90
N GLY A 239 -11.06 5.73 -4.42
CA GLY A 239 -10.35 7.00 -4.23
C GLY A 239 -10.22 7.82 -5.52
N THR A 240 -10.02 7.16 -6.67
CA THR A 240 -10.00 7.80 -8.00
C THR A 240 -11.36 8.36 -8.39
N ALA A 241 -12.43 7.58 -8.17
CA ALA A 241 -13.80 7.98 -8.45
C ALA A 241 -14.23 9.17 -7.57
N VAL A 242 -13.85 9.19 -6.28
CA VAL A 242 -14.10 10.34 -5.40
C VAL A 242 -13.37 11.59 -5.92
N HIS A 243 -12.12 11.47 -6.37
CA HIS A 243 -11.41 12.62 -6.97
C HIS A 243 -12.14 13.17 -8.21
N ARG A 244 -12.65 12.28 -9.08
CA ARG A 244 -13.39 12.69 -10.28
C ARG A 244 -14.72 13.34 -9.93
N TRP A 245 -15.45 12.81 -8.95
CA TRP A 245 -16.65 13.43 -8.42
C TRP A 245 -16.40 14.85 -7.90
N GLU A 246 -15.34 15.05 -7.10
CA GLU A 246 -14.98 16.38 -6.59
C GLU A 246 -14.72 17.40 -7.72
N ARG A 247 -14.26 16.93 -8.88
CA ARG A 247 -14.01 17.75 -10.07
C ARG A 247 -15.22 17.90 -10.99
N GLY A 248 -16.38 17.34 -10.63
CA GLY A 248 -17.58 17.34 -11.46
C GLY A 248 -17.49 16.43 -12.69
N GLN A 249 -16.60 15.43 -12.66
CA GLN A 249 -16.30 14.55 -13.80
C GLN A 249 -16.86 13.14 -13.65
N GLY A 250 -17.56 12.81 -12.56
CA GLY A 250 -18.10 11.48 -12.30
C GLY A 250 -19.12 11.46 -11.15
N ALA A 251 -19.74 10.30 -10.92
CA ALA A 251 -20.75 10.11 -9.87
C ALA A 251 -20.18 9.38 -8.64
N LEU A 252 -20.84 9.52 -7.48
CA LEU A 252 -20.46 8.81 -6.24
C LEU A 252 -21.11 7.43 -6.10
N TRP A 253 -22.18 7.12 -6.85
CA TRP A 253 -22.86 5.84 -6.71
C TRP A 253 -21.94 4.63 -6.92
N PRO A 254 -20.92 4.63 -7.82
CA PRO A 254 -20.03 3.48 -7.97
C PRO A 254 -19.14 3.26 -6.73
N VAL A 255 -18.83 4.34 -6.00
CA VAL A 255 -18.09 4.27 -4.73
C VAL A 255 -18.96 3.62 -3.66
N ALA A 256 -20.24 4.01 -3.58
CA ALA A 256 -21.19 3.41 -2.65
C ALA A 256 -21.44 1.92 -2.98
N ALA A 257 -21.63 1.60 -4.26
CA ALA A 257 -21.80 0.23 -4.73
C ALA A 257 -20.57 -0.65 -4.45
N ALA A 258 -19.37 -0.13 -4.74
CA ALA A 258 -18.12 -0.82 -4.42
C ALA A 258 -17.94 -1.03 -2.92
N GLY A 259 -18.23 0.00 -2.11
CA GLY A 259 -18.17 -0.09 -0.65
C GLY A 259 -19.11 -1.16 -0.09
N ALA A 260 -20.36 -1.20 -0.56
CA ALA A 260 -21.34 -2.19 -0.15
C ALA A 260 -20.91 -3.62 -0.55
N LEU A 261 -20.46 -3.81 -1.80
CA LEU A 261 -19.99 -5.10 -2.28
C LEU A 261 -18.74 -5.59 -1.54
N VAL A 262 -17.76 -4.71 -1.30
CA VAL A 262 -16.55 -5.05 -0.54
C VAL A 262 -16.89 -5.36 0.93
N ALA A 263 -17.83 -4.64 1.53
CA ALA A 263 -18.31 -4.93 2.88
C ALA A 263 -19.02 -6.29 2.96
N ALA A 264 -19.75 -6.67 1.92
CA ALA A 264 -20.46 -7.94 1.86
C ALA A 264 -19.55 -9.12 1.48
N THR A 265 -18.43 -8.90 0.78
CA THR A 265 -17.58 -9.96 0.22
C THR A 265 -17.17 -11.05 1.24
N PRO A 266 -16.80 -10.70 2.50
CA PRO A 266 -16.52 -11.69 3.53
C PRO A 266 -17.65 -12.66 3.89
N LEU A 267 -18.92 -12.30 3.68
CA LEU A 267 -20.07 -13.15 3.99
C LEU A 267 -20.03 -14.50 3.24
N TRP A 268 -19.30 -14.54 2.13
CA TRP A 268 -19.21 -15.68 1.25
C TRP A 268 -17.77 -16.18 1.06
N ALA A 269 -16.80 -15.60 1.76
CA ALA A 269 -15.39 -15.97 1.61
C ALA A 269 -15.04 -17.20 2.45
N LEU A 270 -14.26 -18.13 1.90
CA LEU A 270 -13.75 -19.29 2.65
C LEU A 270 -12.89 -18.91 3.87
N ASN A 271 -12.36 -17.69 3.90
CA ASN A 271 -11.60 -17.13 5.04
C ASN A 271 -12.49 -16.52 6.13
N ALA A 272 -13.80 -16.79 6.14
CA ALA A 272 -14.75 -16.34 7.16
C ALA A 272 -14.36 -16.72 8.61
N GLY A 273 -13.36 -17.60 8.81
CA GLY A 273 -12.79 -17.92 10.12
C GLY A 273 -11.83 -16.87 10.70
N TRP A 274 -11.36 -15.90 9.91
CA TRP A 274 -10.49 -14.83 10.45
C TRP A 274 -11.30 -13.85 11.29
N TRP A 275 -10.87 -13.60 12.52
CA TRP A 275 -11.62 -12.75 13.48
C TRP A 275 -11.94 -11.35 12.93
N TRP A 276 -11.07 -10.77 12.12
CA TRP A 276 -11.24 -9.42 11.58
C TRP A 276 -12.03 -9.36 10.27
N VAL A 277 -12.34 -10.52 9.70
CA VAL A 277 -13.15 -10.70 8.49
C VAL A 277 -14.62 -10.97 8.88
N GLN A 278 -14.91 -11.13 10.17
CA GLN A 278 -16.28 -11.25 10.68
C GLN A 278 -17.12 -10.04 10.25
N PRO A 279 -18.41 -10.24 9.89
CA PRO A 279 -19.20 -9.20 9.21
C PRO A 279 -19.31 -7.88 9.98
N ASP A 280 -19.46 -7.96 11.30
CA ASP A 280 -19.52 -6.83 12.21
C ASP A 280 -18.16 -6.09 12.28
N VAL A 281 -17.07 -6.83 12.48
CA VAL A 281 -15.72 -6.27 12.58
C VAL A 281 -15.26 -5.63 11.27
N TRP A 282 -15.48 -6.34 10.15
CA TRP A 282 -15.13 -5.89 8.81
C TRP A 282 -15.96 -4.68 8.38
N GLY A 283 -17.28 -4.76 8.57
CA GLY A 283 -18.21 -3.68 8.25
C GLY A 283 -17.88 -2.39 9.00
N LEU A 284 -17.63 -2.49 10.32
CA LEU A 284 -17.23 -1.33 11.12
C LEU A 284 -15.87 -0.78 10.68
N THR A 285 -14.90 -1.64 10.35
CA THR A 285 -13.58 -1.23 9.88
C THR A 285 -13.67 -0.41 8.58
N ILE A 286 -14.45 -0.86 7.60
CA ILE A 286 -14.69 -0.13 6.35
C ILE A 286 -15.41 1.18 6.62
N LEU A 287 -16.47 1.16 7.43
CA LEU A 287 -17.24 2.34 7.77
C LEU A 287 -16.36 3.43 8.38
N LEU A 288 -15.51 3.07 9.36
CA LEU A 288 -14.58 4.01 9.99
C LEU A 288 -13.58 4.60 8.99
N ALA A 289 -13.05 3.79 8.06
CA ALA A 289 -12.14 4.27 7.02
C ALA A 289 -12.83 5.26 6.07
N VAL A 290 -14.05 4.96 5.63
CA VAL A 290 -14.87 5.84 4.78
C VAL A 290 -15.21 7.13 5.51
N LEU A 291 -15.69 7.05 6.75
CA LEU A 291 -16.03 8.23 7.55
C LEU A 291 -14.80 9.10 7.83
N THR A 292 -13.65 8.50 8.10
CA THR A 292 -12.39 9.24 8.30
C THR A 292 -12.00 10.00 7.02
N PHE A 293 -12.05 9.32 5.87
CA PHE A 293 -11.72 9.94 4.59
C PHE A 293 -12.72 11.06 4.24
N ALA A 294 -14.01 10.83 4.42
CA ALA A 294 -15.07 11.80 4.17
C ALA A 294 -14.96 13.02 5.11
N ALA A 295 -14.68 12.81 6.39
CA ALA A 295 -14.47 13.88 7.36
C ALA A 295 -13.25 14.75 7.01
N ALA A 296 -12.12 14.11 6.65
CA ALA A 296 -10.93 14.83 6.20
C ALA A 296 -11.17 15.60 4.90
N MET A 297 -11.94 15.02 3.97
CA MET A 297 -12.35 15.68 2.74
C MET A 297 -13.29 16.88 3.02
N ALA A 298 -14.25 16.75 3.94
CA ALA A 298 -15.09 17.88 4.37
C ALA A 298 -14.26 19.00 5.01
N TRP A 299 -13.19 18.64 5.73
CA TRP A 299 -12.27 19.58 6.40
C TRP A 299 -11.16 20.14 5.48
N ARG A 300 -11.09 19.73 4.20
CA ARG A 300 -9.94 20.00 3.31
C ARG A 300 -9.62 21.47 3.07
N ALA A 301 -10.60 22.36 3.19
CA ALA A 301 -10.44 23.80 3.00
C ALA A 301 -9.95 24.54 4.27
N ARG A 302 -9.91 23.85 5.42
CA ARG A 302 -9.47 24.41 6.70
C ARG A 302 -7.99 24.11 6.95
N ARG A 303 -7.40 24.84 7.91
CA ARG A 303 -6.02 24.57 8.35
C ARG A 303 -5.96 23.21 9.05
N VAL A 304 -5.01 22.39 8.61
CA VAL A 304 -4.71 21.07 9.19
C VAL A 304 -3.58 21.22 10.20
N PRO A 305 -3.67 20.61 11.40
CA PRO A 305 -2.61 20.67 12.40
C PRO A 305 -1.25 20.23 11.83
N ALA A 306 -0.20 21.01 12.11
CA ALA A 306 1.14 20.77 11.58
C ALA A 306 1.71 19.40 11.98
N VAL A 307 1.38 18.92 13.18
CA VAL A 307 1.80 17.59 13.67
C VAL A 307 1.24 16.48 12.79
N LEU A 308 -0.04 16.53 12.41
CA LEU A 308 -0.65 15.51 11.54
C LEU A 308 -0.02 15.51 10.14
N VAL A 309 0.21 16.71 9.59
CA VAL A 309 0.90 16.85 8.30
C VAL A 309 2.31 16.28 8.40
N TRP A 310 3.04 16.59 9.48
CA TRP A 310 4.40 16.09 9.72
C TRP A 310 4.44 14.57 9.82
N LEU A 311 3.54 13.94 10.59
CA LEU A 311 3.38 12.48 10.62
C LEU A 311 3.13 11.92 9.23
N GLY A 312 2.28 12.60 8.44
CA GLY A 312 2.07 12.32 7.03
C GLY A 312 3.33 12.37 6.18
N THR A 313 4.21 13.35 6.43
CA THR A 313 5.45 13.49 5.66
C THR A 313 6.43 12.37 5.92
N ILE A 314 6.49 11.83 7.14
CA ILE A 314 7.36 10.71 7.51
C ILE A 314 6.64 9.35 7.46
N SER A 315 5.39 9.31 6.98
CA SER A 315 4.49 8.16 7.13
C SER A 315 5.04 6.88 6.51
N TYR A 316 5.79 7.00 5.42
CA TYR A 316 6.41 5.84 4.76
C TYR A 316 7.54 5.25 5.59
N SER A 317 8.37 6.12 6.19
CA SER A 317 9.43 5.70 7.10
C SER A 317 8.87 5.11 8.38
N LEU A 318 7.83 5.74 8.95
CA LEU A 318 7.10 5.22 10.11
C LEU A 318 6.52 3.83 9.83
N TYR A 319 5.88 3.66 8.66
CA TYR A 319 5.29 2.39 8.24
C TYR A 319 6.33 1.28 8.03
N LEU A 320 7.50 1.55 7.46
CA LEU A 320 8.50 0.50 7.24
C LEU A 320 9.35 0.18 8.47
N ALA A 321 9.66 1.18 9.30
CA ALA A 321 10.56 1.01 10.43
C ALA A 321 9.88 0.37 11.66
N HIS A 322 8.56 0.46 11.79
CA HIS A 322 7.88 0.04 13.03
C HIS A 322 8.04 -1.44 13.35
N LEU A 323 7.92 -2.35 12.38
CA LEU A 323 8.03 -3.79 12.68
C LEU A 323 9.45 -4.22 13.08
N PRO A 324 10.53 -3.86 12.35
CA PRO A 324 11.89 -4.20 12.78
C PRO A 324 12.21 -3.69 14.18
N ILE A 325 11.80 -2.46 14.48
CA ILE A 325 12.01 -1.85 15.80
C ILE A 325 11.17 -2.58 16.86
N LEU A 326 9.90 -2.86 16.58
CA LEU A 326 9.03 -3.57 17.52
C LEU A 326 9.56 -4.98 17.80
N LEU A 327 9.98 -5.70 16.77
CA LEU A 327 10.61 -7.02 16.88
C LEU A 327 11.86 -6.96 17.77
N ALA A 328 12.74 -6.00 17.56
CA ALA A 328 13.94 -5.83 18.38
C ALA A 328 13.60 -5.51 19.85
N VAL A 329 12.62 -4.64 20.08
CA VAL A 329 12.17 -4.31 21.45
C VAL A 329 11.55 -5.54 22.13
N MET A 330 10.69 -6.30 21.43
CA MET A 330 10.09 -7.52 21.98
C MET A 330 11.12 -8.63 22.18
N GLN A 331 12.14 -8.74 21.33
CA GLN A 331 13.22 -9.71 21.49
C GLN A 331 14.00 -9.50 22.80
N VAL A 332 14.12 -8.25 23.25
CA VAL A 332 14.75 -7.90 24.54
C VAL A 332 13.75 -8.01 25.70
N ALA A 333 12.54 -7.49 25.53
CA ALA A 333 11.56 -7.39 26.61
C ALA A 333 10.87 -8.74 26.94
N GLY A 334 10.79 -9.66 25.97
CA GLY A 334 10.03 -10.90 26.09
C GLY A 334 8.53 -10.72 25.86
N GLU A 335 7.74 -11.76 26.20
CA GLU A 335 6.29 -11.75 26.01
C GLU A 335 5.58 -10.84 27.03
N MET A 336 4.84 -9.84 26.53
CA MET A 336 4.19 -8.84 27.38
C MET A 336 2.78 -9.24 27.86
N ARG A 337 2.17 -10.29 27.29
CA ARG A 337 0.76 -10.65 27.53
C ARG A 337 0.41 -10.82 29.02
N TRP A 338 1.35 -11.36 29.80
CA TRP A 338 1.20 -11.63 31.22
C TRP A 338 2.09 -10.75 32.11
N SER A 339 2.75 -9.75 31.52
CA SER A 339 3.65 -8.85 32.23
C SER A 339 2.89 -7.77 33.01
N PRO A 340 3.45 -7.23 34.11
CA PRO A 340 2.83 -6.14 34.87
C PRO A 340 2.58 -4.89 34.02
N LEU A 341 1.50 -4.16 34.31
CA LEU A 341 1.14 -2.94 33.58
C LEU A 341 2.28 -1.92 33.45
N PRO A 342 3.07 -1.61 34.50
CA PRO A 342 4.18 -0.67 34.38
C PRO A 342 5.23 -1.10 33.34
N LEU A 343 5.49 -2.41 33.22
CA LEU A 343 6.42 -2.94 32.24
C LEU A 343 5.86 -2.82 30.82
N GLN A 344 4.58 -3.16 30.61
CA GLN A 344 3.91 -2.98 29.31
C GLN A 344 3.95 -1.52 28.87
N LEU A 345 3.65 -0.58 29.77
CA LEU A 345 3.72 0.86 29.51
C LEU A 345 5.16 1.30 29.18
N GLY A 346 6.13 0.88 29.99
CA GLY A 346 7.54 1.23 29.80
C GLY A 346 8.09 0.75 28.45
N VAL A 347 7.79 -0.50 28.07
CA VAL A 347 8.20 -1.09 26.79
C VAL A 347 7.55 -0.36 25.61
N SER A 348 6.26 -0.04 25.70
CA SER A 348 5.57 0.73 24.65
C SER A 348 6.09 2.15 24.50
N VAL A 349 6.40 2.84 25.60
CA VAL A 349 7.04 4.15 25.57
C VAL A 349 8.43 4.05 24.94
N ALA A 350 9.24 3.07 25.34
CA ALA A 350 10.56 2.83 24.76
C ALA A 350 10.48 2.58 23.25
N PHE A 351 9.51 1.76 22.80
CA PHE A 351 9.25 1.52 21.39
C PHE A 351 8.93 2.81 20.63
N LEU A 352 8.01 3.64 21.13
CA LEU A 352 7.64 4.90 20.48
C LEU A 352 8.80 5.91 20.47
N VAL A 353 9.55 6.00 21.57
CA VAL A 353 10.74 6.86 21.71
C VAL A 353 11.84 6.45 20.74
N LEU A 354 11.96 5.15 20.41
CA LEU A 354 12.91 4.69 19.40
C LEU A 354 12.37 4.86 17.97
N LEU A 355 11.08 4.56 17.76
CA LEU A 355 10.44 4.60 16.45
C LEU A 355 10.44 6.00 15.84
N MET A 356 10.10 7.03 16.62
CA MET A 356 9.93 8.38 16.10
C MET A 356 11.23 8.99 15.56
N PRO A 357 12.37 8.95 16.29
CA PRO A 357 13.66 9.39 15.77
C PRO A 357 14.14 8.56 14.58
N VAL A 358 14.06 7.22 14.64
CA VAL A 358 14.52 6.37 13.52
C VAL A 358 13.71 6.64 12.25
N SER A 359 12.40 6.83 12.37
CA SER A 359 11.53 7.19 11.25
C SER A 359 11.90 8.57 10.66
N TRP A 360 12.16 9.55 11.52
CA TRP A 360 12.59 10.88 11.09
C TRP A 360 13.98 10.89 10.43
N LEU A 361 14.95 10.17 11.00
CA LEU A 361 16.29 10.01 10.45
C LEU A 361 16.25 9.32 9.09
N SER A 362 15.51 8.20 8.98
CA SER A 362 15.31 7.49 7.71
C SER A 362 14.69 8.40 6.65
N HIS A 363 13.68 9.18 7.03
CA HIS A 363 13.07 10.15 6.13
C HIS A 363 14.07 11.23 5.69
N ARG A 364 14.88 11.75 6.62
CA ARG A 364 15.85 12.83 6.37
C ARG A 364 17.03 12.38 5.50
N PHE A 365 17.57 11.20 5.75
CA PHE A 365 18.84 10.74 5.16
C PHE A 365 18.67 9.75 4.02
N ILE A 366 17.56 9.03 3.92
CA ILE A 366 17.30 8.07 2.85
C ILE A 366 16.20 8.61 1.93
N GLU A 367 15.02 8.85 2.47
CA GLU A 367 13.83 9.14 1.65
C GLU A 367 13.94 10.50 0.94
N ARG A 368 14.22 11.59 1.67
CA ARG A 368 14.29 12.94 1.10
C ARG A 368 15.40 13.08 0.03
N PRO A 369 16.64 12.62 0.25
CA PRO A 369 17.70 12.73 -0.75
C PRO A 369 17.38 11.93 -2.01
N MET A 370 16.86 10.71 -1.87
CA MET A 370 16.51 9.87 -3.01
C MET A 370 15.34 10.44 -3.81
N GLN A 371 14.30 10.96 -3.15
CA GLN A 371 13.22 11.66 -3.85
C GLN A 371 13.71 12.92 -4.57
N ARG A 372 14.68 13.66 -4.02
CA ARG A 372 15.31 14.82 -4.70
C ARG A 372 16.06 14.36 -5.96
N LEU A 373 16.81 13.27 -5.86
CA LEU A 373 17.52 12.66 -6.99
C LEU A 373 16.54 12.23 -8.09
N GLY A 374 15.47 11.49 -7.74
CA GLY A 374 14.43 11.08 -8.67
C GLY A 374 13.77 12.25 -9.39
N ARG A 375 13.48 13.36 -8.67
CA ARG A 375 12.96 14.59 -9.28
C ARG A 375 13.94 15.25 -10.26
N ARG A 376 15.25 15.20 -10.00
CA ARG A 376 16.27 15.71 -10.91
C ARG A 376 16.32 14.87 -12.19
N LEU A 377 16.35 13.55 -12.06
CA LEU A 377 16.37 12.62 -13.19
C LEU A 377 15.12 12.73 -14.07
N ALA A 378 13.93 12.81 -13.46
CA ALA A 378 12.67 12.99 -14.18
C ALA A 378 12.56 14.34 -14.92
N ARG A 379 13.25 15.40 -14.47
CA ARG A 379 13.30 16.68 -15.20
C ARG A 379 14.26 16.65 -16.39
N GLY A 380 15.37 15.92 -16.27
CA GLY A 380 16.33 15.73 -17.36
C GLY A 380 15.70 15.06 -18.57
N THR A 381 14.81 14.08 -18.33
CA THR A 381 14.09 13.38 -19.40
C THR A 381 13.08 14.27 -20.13
N ALA A 382 12.41 15.18 -19.43
CA ALA A 382 11.47 16.12 -20.03
C ALA A 382 12.16 17.13 -20.96
N LYS A 383 13.35 17.64 -20.58
CA LYS A 383 14.13 18.55 -21.42
C LYS A 383 14.68 17.90 -22.69
N SER A 384 15.04 16.62 -22.63
CA SER A 384 15.55 15.87 -23.80
C SER A 384 14.50 15.55 -24.85
N ARG A 385 13.20 15.68 -24.54
CA ARG A 385 12.09 15.51 -25.50
C ARG A 385 11.61 16.80 -26.17
N ALA A 386 12.01 17.95 -25.61
CA ALA A 386 11.64 19.27 -26.12
C ALA A 386 12.71 19.86 -27.06
N LYS A 387 13.84 19.17 -27.21
CA LYS A 387 14.81 19.33 -28.30
C LYS A 387 14.61 18.14 -29.23
#